data_AF-A0A3D1JBJ8-F1
#
_entry.id   AF-A0A3D1JBJ8-F1
#
_cell.length_a   1.000
_cell.length_b   1.000
_cell.length_c   1.000
_cell.angle_alpha   90.00
_cell.angle_beta   90.00
_cell.angle_gamma   90.00
#
_symmetry.space_group_name_H-M   'P 1'
#
loop_
_entity.id
_entity.type
_entity.pdbx_description
1 polymer ?
#
loop_
_entity_poly.entity_id
_entity_poly.type
_entity_poly.pdbx_seq_one_letter_code
_entity_poly.pdbx_strand_id
1 'polypeptide(L)'
;STFEKWIMDGETAIASQEQDSSGMVRSIVSDTPGAISYVAFSYVTDEVNVLSIDGVAPTDENVTTNEWKVWAYEHMYTKGEPTELTAEFLAFMLSDEVQENIVGDLGYISISAMQVERDWEGNIVN
;
A
#
# COMPACT_ATOMS: atom_id res chain seq x y z
N SER A 1 -4.73 -10.48 -5.94
CA SER A 1 -4.27 -9.12 -5.55
C SER A 1 -3.75 -9.12 -4.11
N THR A 2 -3.18 -8.02 -3.59
CA THR A 2 -2.79 -7.91 -2.17
C THR A 2 -3.97 -8.19 -1.24
N PHE A 3 -5.14 -7.62 -1.55
CA PHE A 3 -6.35 -7.84 -0.76
C PHE A 3 -6.78 -9.31 -0.75
N GLU A 4 -6.91 -9.95 -1.91
CA GLU A 4 -7.30 -11.36 -1.98
C GLU A 4 -6.33 -12.26 -1.20
N LYS A 5 -5.03 -12.04 -1.35
CA LYS A 5 -4.01 -12.86 -0.70
C LYS A 5 -4.02 -12.72 0.83
N TRP A 6 -4.11 -11.49 1.35
CA TRP A 6 -3.91 -11.23 2.78
C TRP A 6 -5.20 -11.08 3.58
N ILE A 7 -6.33 -10.76 2.93
CA ILE A 7 -7.63 -10.62 3.57
C ILE A 7 -8.53 -11.81 3.28
N MET A 8 -8.51 -12.32 2.05
CA MET A 8 -9.44 -13.36 1.59
C MET A 8 -8.81 -14.76 1.57
N ASP A 9 -7.64 -14.95 2.17
CA ASP A 9 -6.92 -16.24 2.17
C ASP A 9 -6.68 -16.81 0.76
N GLY A 10 -6.47 -15.92 -0.23
CA GLY A 10 -6.27 -16.27 -1.63
C GLY A 10 -7.54 -16.58 -2.41
N GLU A 11 -8.72 -16.51 -1.79
CA GLU A 11 -10.01 -16.70 -2.47
C GLU A 11 -10.31 -15.56 -3.44
N THR A 12 -10.91 -15.88 -4.59
CA THR A 12 -11.36 -14.89 -5.55
C THR A 12 -12.57 -14.14 -5.01
N ALA A 13 -12.55 -12.81 -5.12
CA ALA A 13 -13.72 -12.01 -4.80
C ALA A 13 -14.94 -12.42 -5.66
N ILE A 14 -16.12 -12.47 -5.05
CA ILE A 14 -17.35 -12.56 -5.84
C ILE A 14 -17.43 -11.34 -6.75
N ALA A 15 -17.97 -11.52 -7.96
CA ALA A 15 -18.17 -10.40 -8.88
C ALA A 15 -19.08 -9.35 -8.21
N SER A 16 -18.46 -8.25 -7.78
CA SER A 16 -19.12 -7.12 -7.12
C SER A 16 -18.88 -5.85 -7.94
N GLN A 17 -19.40 -4.73 -7.45
CA GLN A 17 -19.10 -3.45 -8.05
C GLN A 17 -17.62 -3.10 -7.84
N GLU A 18 -16.82 -3.18 -8.90
CA GLU A 18 -15.44 -2.70 -8.89
C GLU A 18 -15.42 -1.19 -9.13
N GLN A 19 -14.42 -0.50 -8.55
CA GLN A 19 -14.26 0.93 -8.67
C GLN A 19 -12.84 1.25 -9.14
N ASP A 20 -12.74 2.15 -10.12
CA ASP A 20 -11.48 2.46 -10.79
C ASP A 20 -10.53 3.37 -9.98
N SER A 21 -10.94 3.84 -8.79
CA SER A 21 -10.08 4.70 -7.96
C SER A 21 -10.38 4.62 -6.47
N SER A 22 -9.34 4.81 -5.65
CA SER A 22 -9.45 4.86 -4.18
C SER A 22 -10.35 6.01 -3.70
N GLY A 23 -10.41 7.13 -4.43
CA GLY A 23 -11.33 8.23 -4.12
C GLY A 23 -12.81 7.85 -4.30
N MET A 24 -13.14 7.10 -5.37
CA MET A 24 -14.50 6.59 -5.57
C MET A 24 -14.86 5.54 -4.52
N VAL A 25 -13.94 4.64 -4.18
CA VAL A 25 -14.14 3.66 -3.09
C VAL A 25 -14.50 4.36 -1.78
N ARG A 26 -13.72 5.38 -1.38
CA ARG A 26 -13.97 6.12 -0.14
C ARG A 26 -15.35 6.78 -0.13
N SER A 27 -15.72 7.46 -1.22
CA SER A 27 -17.03 8.12 -1.34
C SER A 27 -18.17 7.12 -1.21
N ILE A 28 -18.09 5.98 -1.89
CA ILE A 28 -19.14 4.96 -1.85
C ILE A 28 -19.26 4.33 -0.46
N VAL A 29 -18.13 4.04 0.20
CA VAL A 29 -18.13 3.49 1.56
C VAL A 29 -18.73 4.49 2.56
N SER A 30 -18.39 5.78 2.44
CA SER A 30 -18.97 6.85 3.28
C SER A 30 -20.49 6.95 3.11
N ASP A 31 -20.99 6.82 1.87
CA ASP A 31 -22.41 7.04 1.55
C ASP A 31 -23.28 5.77 1.66
N THR A 32 -22.68 4.59 1.84
CA THR A 32 -23.39 3.30 1.82
C THR A 32 -23.30 2.58 3.17
N PRO A 33 -24.33 2.67 4.03
CA PRO A 33 -24.34 1.99 5.32
C PRO A 33 -24.10 0.48 5.18
N GLY A 34 -23.11 -0.02 5.92
CA GLY A 34 -22.73 -1.44 5.91
C GLY A 34 -21.75 -1.84 4.81
N ALA A 35 -21.32 -0.91 3.95
CA ALA A 35 -20.27 -1.18 2.99
C ALA A 35 -18.90 -1.40 3.66
N ILE A 36 -18.10 -2.28 3.08
CA ILE A 36 -16.70 -2.52 3.44
C ILE A 36 -15.88 -2.56 2.14
N SER A 37 -14.71 -1.95 2.16
CA SER A 37 -13.76 -1.98 1.05
C SER A 37 -12.34 -1.74 1.57
N TYR A 38 -11.37 -1.60 0.68
CA TYR A 38 -9.98 -1.35 0.99
C TYR A 38 -9.44 -0.18 0.17
N VAL A 39 -8.60 0.65 0.78
CA VAL A 39 -7.90 1.78 0.15
C VAL A 39 -6.48 1.90 0.73
N ALA A 40 -5.59 2.55 0.00
CA ALA A 40 -4.28 2.92 0.54
C ALA A 40 -4.43 3.92 1.71
N PHE A 41 -3.47 3.94 2.63
CA PHE A 41 -3.52 4.80 3.83
C PHE A 41 -3.67 6.28 3.46
N SER A 42 -3.01 6.73 2.41
CA SER A 42 -3.07 8.11 1.87
C SER A 42 -4.48 8.56 1.46
N TYR A 43 -5.44 7.64 1.28
CA TYR A 43 -6.83 7.96 0.94
C TYR A 43 -7.79 7.95 2.14
N VAL A 44 -7.32 7.56 3.33
CA VAL A 44 -8.14 7.54 4.55
C VAL A 44 -8.40 8.97 5.02
N THR A 45 -9.65 9.25 5.36
CA THR A 45 -10.11 10.51 5.95
C THR A 45 -11.11 10.21 7.06
N ASP A 46 -11.52 11.24 7.80
CA ASP A 46 -12.56 11.14 8.85
C ASP A 46 -13.96 10.75 8.32
N GLU A 47 -14.12 10.61 6.99
CA GLU A 47 -15.37 10.20 6.33
C GLU A 47 -15.62 8.69 6.44
N VAL A 48 -14.60 7.89 6.75
CA VAL A 48 -14.67 6.43 6.80
C VAL A 48 -14.09 5.88 8.10
N ASN A 49 -14.65 4.76 8.57
CA ASN A 49 -14.11 4.05 9.74
C ASN A 49 -12.97 3.12 9.32
N VAL A 50 -11.88 3.17 10.07
CA VAL A 50 -10.71 2.32 9.85
C VAL A 50 -10.81 1.08 10.73
N LEU A 51 -10.55 -0.10 10.15
CA LEU A 51 -10.63 -1.38 10.85
C LEU A 51 -9.24 -1.91 11.23
N SER A 52 -9.16 -2.50 12.42
CA SER A 52 -8.05 -3.38 12.80
C SER A 52 -8.30 -4.79 12.28
N ILE A 53 -7.24 -5.51 11.92
CA ILE A 53 -7.28 -6.91 11.49
C ILE A 53 -6.53 -7.73 12.52
N ASP A 54 -7.15 -8.78 13.05
CA ASP A 54 -6.58 -9.64 14.10
C ASP A 54 -6.06 -8.85 15.33
N GLY A 55 -6.70 -7.72 15.65
CA GLY A 55 -6.28 -6.84 16.75
C GLY A 55 -5.13 -5.89 16.42
N VAL A 56 -4.59 -5.92 15.20
CA VAL A 56 -3.52 -5.04 14.73
C VAL A 56 -4.11 -3.84 14.02
N ALA A 57 -3.70 -2.64 14.43
CA ALA A 57 -4.12 -1.39 13.79
C ALA A 57 -3.28 -1.09 12.52
N PRO A 58 -3.87 -0.42 11.50
CA PRO A 58 -3.14 0.01 10.31
C PRO A 58 -2.29 1.25 10.60
N THR A 59 -1.08 1.04 11.12
CA THR A 59 -0.10 2.09 11.42
C THR A 59 1.20 1.81 10.68
N ASP A 60 1.97 2.85 10.39
CA ASP A 60 3.28 2.72 9.75
C ASP A 60 4.22 1.80 10.53
N GLU A 61 4.23 1.91 11.86
CA GLU A 61 4.99 1.03 12.75
C GLU A 61 4.64 -0.45 12.53
N ASN A 62 3.35 -0.78 12.46
CA ASN A 62 2.89 -2.15 12.27
C ASN A 62 3.19 -2.65 10.85
N VAL A 63 3.22 -1.77 9.85
CA VAL A 63 3.61 -2.14 8.47
C VAL A 63 5.11 -2.45 8.42
N THR A 64 5.97 -1.58 8.99
CA THR A 64 7.44 -1.73 8.92
C THR A 64 7.96 -3.04 9.53
N THR A 65 7.23 -3.58 10.51
CA THR A 65 7.53 -4.83 11.24
C THR A 65 6.73 -6.03 10.72
N ASN A 66 5.84 -5.82 9.74
CA ASN A 66 4.92 -6.81 9.19
C ASN A 66 3.85 -7.36 10.16
N GLU A 67 3.61 -6.70 11.30
CA GLU A 67 2.44 -7.00 12.14
C GLU A 67 1.14 -6.69 11.37
N TRP A 68 1.10 -5.56 10.66
CA TRP A 68 0.10 -5.29 9.64
C TRP A 68 0.58 -5.87 8.32
N LYS A 69 -0.10 -6.92 7.82
CA LYS A 69 0.34 -7.70 6.65
C LYS A 69 -0.15 -7.14 5.31
N VAL A 70 -1.08 -6.19 5.34
CA VAL A 70 -1.78 -5.67 4.15
C VAL A 70 -1.08 -4.42 3.65
N TRP A 71 0.03 -4.63 2.96
CA TRP A 71 0.82 -3.59 2.29
C TRP A 71 1.35 -4.15 0.98
N ALA A 72 1.94 -3.31 0.13
CA ALA A 72 2.66 -3.71 -1.08
C ALA A 72 3.72 -2.67 -1.42
N TYR A 73 4.69 -3.05 -2.26
CA TYR A 73 5.67 -2.10 -2.78
C TYR A 73 5.04 -1.27 -3.90
N GLU A 74 5.38 0.02 -3.92
CA GLU A 74 5.20 0.87 -5.08
C GLU A 74 6.38 0.68 -6.03
N HIS A 75 6.10 0.29 -7.28
CA HIS A 75 7.15 -0.09 -8.23
C HIS A 75 7.28 0.91 -9.37
N MET A 76 8.53 1.26 -9.68
CA MET A 76 8.89 2.01 -10.88
C MET A 76 9.65 1.09 -11.84
N TYR A 77 8.92 0.39 -12.70
CA TYR A 77 9.52 -0.57 -13.64
C TYR A 77 10.08 0.10 -14.89
N THR A 78 11.24 -0.40 -15.34
CA THR A 78 11.81 -0.08 -16.66
C THR A 78 11.92 -1.33 -17.52
N LYS A 79 11.83 -1.14 -18.84
CA LYS A 79 12.04 -2.23 -19.79
C LYS A 79 13.54 -2.40 -20.04
N GLY A 80 14.17 -3.24 -19.23
CA GLY A 80 15.63 -3.40 -19.20
C GLY A 80 16.30 -2.35 -18.32
N GLU A 81 17.63 -2.30 -18.37
CA GLU A 81 18.43 -1.38 -17.56
C GLU A 81 18.08 0.09 -17.90
N PRO A 82 17.76 0.93 -16.89
CA PRO A 82 17.51 2.34 -17.11
C PRO A 82 18.79 3.04 -17.54
N THR A 83 18.67 4.02 -18.45
CA THR A 83 19.80 4.82 -18.92
C THR A 83 19.50 6.31 -18.81
N GLU A 84 20.56 7.12 -18.77
CA GLU A 84 20.47 8.58 -18.81
C GLU A 84 19.48 9.12 -17.76
N LEU A 85 18.55 9.97 -18.19
CA LEU A 85 17.58 10.64 -17.35
C LEU A 85 16.69 9.67 -16.57
N THR A 86 16.38 8.49 -17.12
CA THR A 86 15.57 7.50 -16.40
C THR A 86 16.34 6.95 -15.19
N ALA A 87 17.64 6.66 -15.34
CA ALA A 87 18.47 6.20 -14.24
C ALA A 87 18.65 7.29 -13.19
N GLU A 88 18.89 8.53 -13.61
CA GLU A 88 19.01 9.70 -12.71
C GLU A 88 17.72 9.93 -11.91
N PHE A 89 16.56 9.83 -12.56
CA PHE A 89 15.27 9.99 -11.89
C PHE A 89 14.99 8.89 -10.88
N LEU A 90 15.28 7.63 -11.21
CA LEU A 90 15.13 6.52 -10.26
C LEU A 90 16.08 6.70 -9.05
N ALA A 91 17.32 7.13 -9.28
CA ALA A 91 18.26 7.43 -8.21
C ALA A 91 17.77 8.59 -7.33
N PHE A 92 17.18 9.63 -7.92
CA PHE A 92 16.57 10.72 -7.17
C PHE A 92 15.40 10.24 -6.32
N MET A 93 14.51 9.40 -6.86
CA MET A 93 13.38 8.84 -6.11
C MET A 93 13.83 7.99 -4.91
N LEU A 94 15.00 7.36 -5.00
CA LEU A 94 15.61 6.56 -3.92
C LEU A 94 16.50 7.39 -2.98
N SER A 95 16.69 8.68 -3.23
CA SER A 95 17.53 9.54 -2.39
C SER A 95 16.89 9.85 -1.04
N ASP A 96 17.71 10.19 -0.05
CA ASP A 96 17.25 10.60 1.29
C ASP A 96 16.27 11.80 1.21
N GLU A 97 16.48 12.72 0.27
CA GLU A 97 15.57 13.86 0.07
C GLU A 97 14.13 13.39 -0.18
N VAL A 98 13.95 12.40 -1.06
CA VAL A 98 12.63 11.86 -1.41
C VAL A 98 12.14 10.91 -0.33
N GLN A 99 12.97 9.98 0.12
CA GLN A 99 12.59 8.91 1.04
C GLN A 99 12.32 9.42 2.46
N GLU A 100 13.07 10.40 2.96
CA GLU A 100 12.89 10.91 4.33
C GLU A 100 11.85 12.03 4.43
N ASN A 101 11.46 12.66 3.31
CA ASN A 101 10.51 13.79 3.31
C ASN A 101 9.27 13.52 2.44
N ILE A 102 9.44 13.49 1.12
CA ILE A 102 8.31 13.52 0.17
C ILE A 102 7.42 12.27 0.29
N VAL A 103 8.01 11.09 0.47
CA VAL A 103 7.27 9.82 0.58
C VAL A 103 6.34 9.85 1.80
N GLY A 104 6.86 10.27 2.95
CA GLY A 104 6.09 10.39 4.19
C GLY A 104 4.98 11.44 4.10
N ASP A 105 5.27 12.61 3.53
CA ASP A 105 4.28 13.69 3.34
C ASP A 105 3.08 13.27 2.50
N LEU A 106 3.27 12.31 1.59
CA LEU A 106 2.22 11.76 0.74
C LEU A 106 1.47 10.58 1.38
N GLY A 107 1.79 10.22 2.63
CA GLY A 107 1.16 9.12 3.36
C GLY A 107 1.64 7.73 2.93
N TYR A 108 2.85 7.63 2.37
CA TYR A 108 3.53 6.37 2.08
C TYR A 108 4.65 6.12 3.08
N ILE A 109 5.06 4.86 3.17
CA ILE A 109 6.15 4.43 4.05
C ILE A 109 7.42 4.32 3.22
N SER A 110 8.48 5.00 3.67
CA SER A 110 9.80 4.90 3.06
C SER A 110 10.29 3.45 3.05
N ILE A 111 10.88 3.02 1.95
CA ILE A 111 11.50 1.69 1.88
C ILE A 111 12.67 1.56 2.85
N SER A 112 13.34 2.67 3.21
CA SER A 112 14.45 2.67 4.17
C SER A 112 13.99 2.46 5.62
N ALA A 113 12.68 2.64 5.89
CA ALA A 113 12.09 2.43 7.21
C ALA A 113 11.61 0.99 7.44
N MET A 114 11.48 0.19 6.37
CA MET A 114 11.01 -1.20 6.46
C MET A 114 12.07 -2.07 7.15
N GLN A 115 11.64 -2.89 8.11
CA GLN A 115 12.51 -3.85 8.83
C GLN A 115 12.42 -5.27 8.25
N VAL A 116 11.49 -5.48 7.31
CA VAL A 116 11.29 -6.71 6.57
C VAL A 116 11.34 -6.43 5.08
N GLU A 117 11.72 -7.42 4.28
CA GLU A 117 11.44 -7.42 2.85
C GLU A 117 10.44 -8.51 2.52
N ARG A 118 9.74 -8.35 1.39
CA ARG A 118 8.83 -9.37 0.89
C ARG A 118 9.10 -9.66 -0.57
N ASP A 119 9.38 -10.92 -0.89
CA ASP A 119 9.62 -11.31 -2.27
C ASP A 119 8.30 -11.32 -3.09
N TRP A 120 8.44 -11.57 -4.39
CA TRP A 120 7.32 -11.62 -5.33
C TRP A 120 6.35 -12.79 -5.07
N GLU A 121 6.82 -13.85 -4.39
CA GLU A 121 5.98 -14.97 -3.94
C GLU A 121 5.24 -14.63 -2.64
N GLY A 122 5.56 -13.49 -2.01
CA GLY A 122 4.98 -13.01 -0.76
C GLY A 122 5.65 -13.56 0.50
N ASN A 123 6.80 -14.23 0.38
CA ASN A 123 7.57 -14.66 1.54
C ASN A 123 8.27 -13.45 2.16
N ILE A 124 8.28 -13.39 3.49
CA ILE A 124 9.12 -12.42 4.19
C ILE A 124 10.56 -12.89 4.10
N VAL A 125 11.42 -12.05 3.55
CA VAL A 125 12.84 -12.30 3.33
C VAL A 125 13.64 -11.22 4.04
N ASN A 126 14.54 -11.65 4.92
CA ASN A 126 15.66 -10.96 5.59
C ASN A 126 15.99 -11.69 6.89
#